data_AF-F9VMM7-F1
#
_entry.id   AF-F9VMM7-F1
#
_cell.length_a   1.000
_cell.length_b   1.000
_cell.length_c   1.000
_cell.angle_alpha   90.00
_cell.angle_beta   90.00
_cell.angle_gamma   90.00
#
_symmetry.space_group_name_H-M   'P 1'
#
loop_
_entity.id
_entity.type
_entity.pdbx_description
1 polymer ?
#
loop_
_entity_poly.entity_id
_entity_poly.type
_entity_poly.pdbx_seq_one_letter_code
_entity_poly.pdbx_strand_id
1 'polypeptide(L)' 'MNIVEEVLLIIGLLMFPYGIYEIWKGSGDKQTKIIVIGISVILYIVETILALK' A
#
# COMPACT_ATOMS: atom_id res chain seq x y z
N MET A 1 4.40 -3.92 -19.05
CA MET A 1 3.10 -4.02 -18.37
C MET A 1 1.99 -4.18 -19.38
N ASN A 2 1.08 -5.10 -19.09
CA ASN A 2 -0.21 -5.19 -19.79
C ASN A 2 -1.22 -4.19 -19.15
N ILE A 3 -2.32 -3.88 -19.84
CA ILE A 3 -3.30 -2.87 -19.39
C ILE A 3 -3.84 -3.15 -17.97
N VAL A 4 -3.95 -4.42 -17.59
CA VAL A 4 -4.45 -4.82 -16.27
C VAL A 4 -3.47 -4.43 -15.16
N GLU A 5 -2.18 -4.69 -15.34
CA GLU A 5 -1.13 -4.30 -14.38
C GLU A 5 -1.06 -2.79 -14.19
N GLU A 6 -1.22 -2.02 -15.27
CA GLU A 6 -1.20 -0.56 -15.21
C GLU A 6 -2.38 0.02 -14.45
N VAL A 7 -3.58 -0.50 -14.69
CA VAL A 7 -4.78 -0.12 -13.93
C VAL A 7 -4.64 -0.50 -12.46
N LEU A 8 -4.11 -1.68 -12.14
CA LEU A 8 -3.88 -2.12 -10.76
C LEU A 8 -2.84 -1.24 -10.05
N LEU A 9 -1.77 -0.85 -10.74
CA LEU A 9 -0.75 0.05 -10.19
C LEU A 9 -1.35 1.43 -9.86
N ILE A 10 -2.19 1.98 -10.74
CA ILE A 10 -2.86 3.26 -10.51
C ILE A 10 -3.85 3.16 -9.36
N ILE A 11 -4.66 2.10 -9.30
CA ILE A 11 -5.59 1.86 -8.18
C ILE A 11 -4.81 1.73 -6.87
N GLY A 12 -3.71 0.96 -6.87
CA GLY A 12 -2.81 0.82 -5.73
C GLY A 12 -2.29 2.18 -5.26
N LEU A 13 -1.79 3.01 -6.17
CA LEU A 13 -1.29 4.35 -5.85
C LEU A 13 -2.35 5.25 -5.22
N LEU A 14 -3.59 5.20 -5.71
CA LEU A 14 -4.69 6.01 -5.19
C LEU A 14 -5.24 5.49 -3.85
N MET A 15 -5.29 4.18 -3.67
CA MET A 15 -5.85 3.54 -2.47
C MET A 15 -4.83 3.45 -1.33
N PHE A 16 -3.53 3.47 -1.63
CA PHE A 16 -2.47 3.32 -0.63
C PHE A 16 -2.52 4.42 0.46
N PRO A 17 -2.64 5.72 0.13
CA PRO A 17 -2.81 6.76 1.15
C PRO A 17 -4.07 6.58 1.99
N TYR A 18 -5.18 6.15 1.37
CA TYR A 18 -6.43 5.88 2.06
C TYR A 18 -6.28 4.70 3.04
N GLY A 19 -5.62 3.61 2.63
CA GLY A 19 -5.32 2.47 3.48
C GLY A 19 -4.49 2.85 4.71
N ILE A 20 -3.45 3.67 4.54
CA ILE A 20 -2.65 4.18 5.68
C ILE A 20 -3.52 5.04 6.60
N TYR A 21 -4.34 5.94 6.05
CA TYR A 21 -5.23 6.78 6.84
C TYR A 21 -6.20 5.96 7.70
N GLU A 22 -6.83 4.93 7.14
CA GLU A 22 -7.74 4.05 7.87
C GLU A 22 -7.02 3.29 9.00
N ILE A 23 -5.81 2.79 8.77
CA ILE A 23 -5.00 2.13 9.82
C ILE A 23 -4.66 3.12 10.93
N TRP A 24 -4.32 4.36 10.56
CA TRP A 24 -3.98 5.40 11.52
C TRP A 24 -5.18 5.79 12.39
N LYS A 25 -6.35 5.98 11.76
CA LYS A 25 -7.61 6.36 12.41
C LYS A 25 -8.24 5.24 13.24
N GLY A 26 -8.04 3.99 12.84
CA GLY A 26 -8.65 2.82 13.49
C GLY A 26 -8.32 2.70 14.99
N SER A 27 -9.16 2.03 15.76
CA SER A 27 -8.85 1.71 17.16
C SER A 27 -7.86 0.54 17.21
N GLY A 28 -6.68 0.73 17.80
CA GLY A 28 -5.66 -0.31 17.90
C GLY A 28 -4.39 0.19 18.56
N ASP A 29 -3.56 -0.75 19.03
CA ASP A 29 -2.28 -0.43 19.66
C ASP A 29 -1.34 0.29 18.67
N LYS A 30 -0.62 1.30 19.18
CA LYS A 30 0.24 2.17 18.36
C LYS A 30 1.38 1.39 17.73
N GLN A 31 1.95 0.39 18.42
CA GLN A 31 3.05 -0.43 17.90
C GLN A 31 2.55 -1.29 16.75
N THR A 32 1.39 -1.94 16.90
CA THR A 32 0.76 -2.71 15.82
C THR A 32 0.49 -1.85 14.59
N LYS A 33 -0.07 -0.65 14.76
CA LYS A 33 -0.32 0.26 13.64
C LYS A 33 0.94 0.60 12.85
N ILE A 34 2.02 0.91 13.55
CA ILE A 34 3.31 1.24 12.92
C ILE A 34 3.85 0.04 12.14
N ILE A 35 3.77 -1.16 12.70
CA ILE A 35 4.21 -2.39 12.04
C ILE A 35 3.39 -2.63 10.77
N VAL A 36 2.05 -2.51 10.84
CA VAL A 36 1.17 -2.73 9.68
C VAL A 36 1.47 -1.71 8.59
N ILE A 37 1.56 -0.42 8.92
CA ILE A 37 1.91 0.62 7.95
C ILE A 37 3.27 0.34 7.31
N GLY A 38 4.27 -0.04 8.11
CA GLY A 38 5.60 -0.40 7.60
C GLY A 38 5.57 -1.56 6.61
N ILE A 39 4.86 -2.65 6.94
CA ILE A 39 4.70 -3.80 6.04
C ILE A 39 3.98 -3.39 4.76
N SER A 40 2.89 -2.62 4.86
CA SER A 40 2.14 -2.14 3.69
C SER A 40 3.01 -1.30 2.76
N VAL A 41 3.82 -0.39 3.30
CA VAL A 41 4.77 0.43 2.51
C VAL A 41 5.79 -0.45 1.78
N ILE A 42 6.38 -1.42 2.47
CA ILE A 42 7.37 -2.32 1.85
C ILE A 42 6.72 -3.13 0.72
N LEU A 43 5.54 -3.70 0.96
CA LEU A 43 4.81 -4.47 -0.06
C LEU A 43 4.48 -3.63 -1.29
N TYR A 44 3.99 -2.40 -1.09
CA TYR A 44 3.66 -1.50 -2.19
C TYR A 44 4.90 -1.12 -3.03
N ILE A 45 6.05 -0.89 -2.38
CA ILE A 45 7.32 -0.62 -3.08
C ILE A 45 7.75 -1.84 -3.89
N VAL A 46 7.71 -3.04 -3.29
CA VAL A 46 8.08 -4.29 -3.97
C VAL A 46 7.17 -4.54 -5.19
N GLU A 47 5.86 -4.36 -5.04
CA GLU A 47 4.89 -4.49 -6.12
C GLU A 47 5.16 -3.48 -7.25
N THR A 48 5.42 -2.21 -6.89
CA THR A 48 5.75 -1.17 -7.87
C THR A 48 7.03 -1.51 -8.65
N ILE A 49 8.07 -1.98 -7.99
CA ILE A 49 9.32 -2.40 -8.63
C ILE A 49 9.08 -3.59 -9.57
N LEU A 50 8.30 -4.57 -9.13
CA LEU A 50 7.96 -5.74 -9.95
C LEU A 50 7.11 -5.38 -11.16
N ALA A 51 6.17 -4.45 -11.02
CA ALA A 51 5.34 -3.98 -12.12
C ALA A 51 6.16 -3.22 -13.17
N LEU A 52 7.14 -2.43 -12.75
CA LEU A 52 7.99 -1.63 -13.65
C LEU A 52 9.11 -2.42 -14.35
N LYS A 53 9.32 -3.68 -13.99
CA LYS A 53 10.36 -4.56 -14.54
C LYS A 53 9.82 -5.41 -15.69
#